data_AF-A0A7C3LMB5-F1
#
_entry.id   AF-A0A7C3LMB5-F1
#
_cell.length_a   1.000
_cell.length_b   1.000
_cell.length_c   1.000
_cell.angle_alpha   90.00
_cell.angle_beta   90.00
_cell.angle_gamma   90.00
#
_symmetry.space_group_name_H-M   'P 1'
#
loop_
_entity.id
_entity.type
_entity.pdbx_description
1 polymer ?
#
loop_
_entity_poly.entity_id
_entity_poly.type
_entity_poly.pdbx_seq_one_letter_code
_entity_poly.pdbx_strand_id
1 'polypeptide(L)' 'FFITFGPTPHLNGGYTIFGQVISGMDVVEGLTRRDPDQFPDYSGDVIESVTISVQ' A
#
# COMPACT_ATOMS: atom_id res chain seq x y z
N PHE A 1 1.60 5.90 -4.64
CA PHE A 1 0.85 6.02 -3.37
C PHE A 1 1.36 4.95 -2.41
N PHE A 2 0.98 4.97 -1.14
CA PHE A 2 1.31 3.91 -0.19
C PHE A 2 0.11 3.66 0.73
N ILE A 3 0.10 2.48 1.35
CA ILE A 3 -0.87 2.09 2.37
C ILE A 3 -0.06 1.86 3.65
N THR A 4 -0.48 2.47 4.75
CA THR A 4 0.18 2.23 6.05
C THR A 4 -0.35 0.93 6.63
N PHE A 5 0.51 0.11 7.25
CA PHE A 5 0.09 -1.10 7.97
C PHE A 5 -0.51 -0.79 9.35
N GLY A 6 -0.49 0.49 9.75
CA GLY A 6 -1.01 0.96 11.02
C GLY A 6 -0.84 2.48 11.13
N PRO A 7 -1.08 3.05 12.32
CA PRO A 7 -0.91 4.48 12.56
C PRO A 7 0.54 4.94 12.38
N THR A 8 0.77 5.96 11.56
CA THR A 8 2.10 6.57 11.32
C THR A 8 2.05 8.10 11.49
N PRO A 9 1.90 8.63 12.73
CA PRO A 9 1.65 10.05 12.95
C PRO A 9 2.74 11.00 12.43
N HIS A 10 3.98 10.52 12.33
CA HIS A 10 5.12 11.30 11.83
C HIS A 10 5.01 11.66 10.34
N LEU A 11 4.10 11.03 9.59
CA LEU A 11 3.84 11.36 8.18
C LEU A 11 2.81 12.49 8.02
N ASN A 12 2.11 12.87 9.09
CA ASN A 12 1.05 13.88 9.03
C ASN A 12 1.63 15.24 8.59
N GLY A 13 0.92 15.91 7.66
CA GLY A 13 1.35 17.19 7.09
C GLY A 13 2.43 17.09 6.00
N GLY A 14 3.12 15.95 5.88
CA GLY A 14 4.09 15.68 4.81
C GLY A 14 3.50 15.02 3.57
N TYR A 15 2.33 14.37 3.70
CA TYR A 15 1.67 13.63 2.62
C TYR A 15 0.17 13.88 2.61
N THR A 16 -0.43 13.90 1.41
CA THR A 16 -1.88 14.04 1.23
C THR A 16 -2.58 12.69 1.45
N ILE A 17 -3.48 12.64 2.42
CA ILE A 17 -4.35 11.48 2.67
C ILE A 17 -5.58 11.61 1.76
N PHE A 18 -5.83 10.62 0.91
CA PHE A 18 -6.95 10.65 -0.05
C PHE A 18 -7.85 9.40 -0.02
N GLY A 19 -7.58 8.43 0.86
CA GLY A 19 -8.38 7.22 0.98
C GLY A 19 -7.95 6.33 2.15
N GLN A 20 -8.77 5.33 2.43
CA GLN A 20 -8.50 4.29 3.43
C GLN A 20 -8.95 2.93 2.90
N VAL A 21 -8.26 1.87 3.30
CA VAL A 21 -8.67 0.49 3.00
C VAL A 21 -9.87 0.16 3.89
N ILE A 22 -11.03 -0.09 3.28
CA ILE A 22 -12.27 -0.45 4.00
C ILE A 22 -12.45 -1.97 4.15
N SER A 23 -11.71 -2.76 3.37
CA SER A 23 -11.74 -4.23 3.34
C SER A 23 -10.44 -4.77 2.71
N GLY A 24 -9.97 -5.95 3.13
CA GLY A 24 -8.80 -6.61 2.53
C GLY A 24 -7.45 -6.19 3.12
N MET A 25 -7.41 -5.77 4.40
CA MET A 25 -6.14 -5.45 5.07
C MET A 25 -5.24 -6.68 5.26
N ASP A 26 -5.82 -7.88 5.39
CA ASP A 26 -5.11 -9.16 5.39
C ASP A 26 -4.35 -9.39 4.08
N VAL A 27 -4.93 -8.99 2.93
CA VAL A 27 -4.25 -9.03 1.63
C VAL A 27 -3.07 -8.07 1.61
N VAL A 28 -3.25 -6.85 2.13
CA VAL A 28 -2.17 -5.85 2.24
C VAL A 28 -1.02 -6.37 3.10
N GLU A 29 -1.32 -7.05 4.21
CA GLU A 29 -0.33 -7.66 5.10
C GLU A 29 0.39 -8.88 4.48
N GLY A 30 -0.24 -9.53 3.52
CA GLY A 30 0.31 -10.67 2.78
C GLY A 30 1.24 -10.30 1.61
N LEU A 31 1.33 -9.02 1.23
CA LEU A 31 2.22 -8.57 0.15
C LEU A 31 3.70 -8.81 0.50
N THR A 32 4.46 -9.20 -0.52
CA THR A 32 5.90 -9.42 -0.47
C THR A 32 6.61 -8.15 -0.03
N ARG A 33 7.20 -8.18 1.17
CA ARG A 33 7.96 -7.05 1.71
C ARG A 33 9.21 -6.82 0.86
N ARG A 34 9.44 -5.55 0.51
CA ARG A 34 10.66 -5.11 -0.17
C ARG A 34 11.33 -4.00 0.61
N ASP A 35 12.65 -4.07 0.65
CA ASP A 35 13.49 -2.99 1.15
C ASP A 35 13.65 -1.95 0.03
N PRO A 36 13.24 -0.69 0.22
CA PRO A 36 13.36 0.35 -0.80
C PRO A 36 14.82 0.71 -1.12
N ASP A 37 15.78 0.37 -0.26
CA ASP A 37 17.21 0.63 -0.47
C ASP A 37 17.91 -0.52 -1.21
N GLN A 38 17.20 -1.61 -1.50
CA GLN A 38 17.73 -2.79 -2.19
C GLN A 38 17.17 -2.91 -3.61
N PHE A 39 17.96 -3.51 -4.51
CA PHE A 39 17.50 -3.93 -5.84
C PHE A 39 17.44 -5.47 -5.91
N PRO A 40 16.33 -6.08 -5.46
CA PRO A 40 16.18 -7.53 -5.47
C PRO A 40 16.07 -8.09 -6.88
N ASP A 41 16.48 -9.35 -7.05
CA ASP A 41 16.39 -10.12 -8.30
C ASP A 41 15.06 -10.88 -8.48
N TYR A 42 14.13 -10.75 -7.52
CA TYR A 42 12.77 -11.29 -7.60
C TYR A 42 11.75 -10.22 -8.00
N SER A 43 10.67 -10.65 -8.65
CA SER A 43 9.54 -9.79 -8.99
C SER A 43 8.69 -9.47 -7.75
N GLY A 44 8.22 -8.23 -7.64
CA GLY A 44 7.25 -7.85 -6.62
C GLY A 44 5.81 -8.19 -7.04
N ASP A 45 4.89 -8.15 -6.09
CA ASP A 45 3.47 -8.32 -6.38
C ASP A 45 2.93 -7.21 -7.29
N VAL A 46 1.99 -7.58 -8.15
CA VAL A 46 1.50 -6.72 -9.24
C VAL A 46 0.04 -6.37 -9.00
N ILE A 47 -0.30 -5.09 -9.25
CA ILE A 47 -1.71 -4.69 -9.41
C ILE A 47 -2.12 -5.10 -10.83
N GLU A 48 -2.82 -6.22 -10.97
CA GLU A 48 -3.24 -6.73 -12.28
C GLU A 48 -4.34 -5.88 -12.92
N SER A 49 -5.27 -5.36 -12.11
CA SER A 49 -6.35 -4.50 -12.57
C SER A 49 -6.86 -3.59 -11.46
N VAL A 50 -7.55 -2.52 -11.84
CA VAL A 50 -8.26 -1.61 -10.93
C VAL A 50 -9.68 -1.42 -11.44
N THR A 51 -10.67 -1.68 -10.60
CA THR A 51 -12.09 -1.44 -10.90
C THR A 51 -12.59 -0.25 -10.10
N ILE A 52 -13.28 0.66 -10.78
CA ILE A 52 -13.91 1.84 -10.16
C ILE A 52 -15.40 1.58 -10.05
N SER A 53 -15.91 1.58 -8.82
CA SER A 53 -17.34 1.49 -8.54
C SER A 53 -17.89 2.88 -8.23
N VAL A 54 -19.07 3.17 -8.76
CA VAL A 54 -19.88 4.31 -8.30
C VAL A 54 -20.66 3.84 -7.08
N GLN A 55 -20.71 4.69 -6.05
CA GLN A 55 -21.65 4.52 -4.94
C GLN A 55 -23.05 4.98 -5.34
#